data_AF-F6BAF0-F1
#
_entry.id   AF-F6BAF0-F1
#
_cell.length_a   1.000
_cell.length_b   1.000
_cell.length_c   1.000
_cell.angle_alpha   90.00
_cell.angle_beta   90.00
_cell.angle_gamma   90.00
#
_symmetry.space_group_name_H-M   'P 1'
#
loop_
_entity.id
_entity.type
_entity.pdbx_description
1 polymer ?
#
loop_
_entity_poly.entity_id
_entity_poly.type
_entity_poly.pdbx_seq_one_letter_code
_entity_poly.pdbx_strand_id
1 'polypeptide(L)'
;MIEVIVYEELRGNKKDVVEEEFEKAINELKEKYNAKLLSIENEEEGNLYTKVGELEIKFESFLDYIDFCLKHGADVEVISPPKLKMDSKEFGNAIAHIIQFFSNFCKKYNVGFNVVVREEKDIDIDKYREGIYDEDDIHELQEEGYLRVKAVFEVEGKSEEVVIKNIILSLDNNIHINKIITKVLEDRAEGFHGLVAVDMLCKPFEIVEIAYKFLPVAVVIEGDKEIELDISELQDIGNELSGAVFELSHAVKLRR
;
A
#
# COMPACT_ATOMS: atom_id res chain seq x y z
N MET A 1 19.36 -5.96 3.73
CA MET A 1 18.75 -7.01 4.56
C MET A 1 17.83 -6.36 5.57
N ILE A 2 16.57 -6.78 5.59
CA ILE A 2 15.52 -6.35 6.51
C ILE A 2 15.27 -7.50 7.48
N GLU A 3 15.31 -7.25 8.78
CA GLU A 3 15.03 -8.22 9.83
C GLU A 3 13.79 -7.76 10.58
N VAL A 4 12.83 -8.67 10.73
CA VAL A 4 11.56 -8.40 11.39
C VAL A 4 11.25 -9.47 12.42
N ILE A 5 10.49 -9.08 13.43
CA ILE A 5 9.69 -10.00 14.25
C ILE A 5 8.27 -10.01 13.70
N VAL A 6 7.72 -11.20 13.53
CA VAL A 6 6.35 -11.42 13.07
C VAL A 6 5.59 -12.13 14.17
N TYR A 7 4.35 -11.69 14.40
CA TYR A 7 3.43 -12.34 15.32
C TYR A 7 2.35 -13.09 14.53
N GLU A 8 2.41 -14.42 14.58
CA GLU A 8 1.40 -15.29 13.95
C GLU A 8 0.37 -15.70 15.01
N GLU A 9 -0.84 -15.16 14.93
CA GLU A 9 -1.94 -15.47 15.85
C GLU A 9 -2.99 -16.36 15.18
N LEU A 10 -3.29 -17.51 15.80
CA LEU A 10 -4.47 -18.30 15.47
C LEU A 10 -5.40 -18.41 16.67
N ARG A 11 -6.66 -18.03 16.46
CA ARG A 11 -7.72 -18.06 17.47
C ARG A 11 -8.92 -18.85 16.99
N GLY A 12 -9.45 -19.74 17.84
CA GLY A 12 -10.61 -20.56 17.50
C GLY A 12 -11.28 -21.24 18.68
N ASN A 13 -12.45 -21.84 18.46
CA ASN A 13 -13.23 -22.52 19.51
C ASN A 13 -12.96 -24.04 19.60
N LYS A 14 -12.05 -24.56 18.80
CA LYS A 14 -11.61 -25.96 18.79
C LYS A 14 -10.10 -26.00 18.91
N LYS A 15 -9.61 -26.28 20.12
CA LYS A 15 -8.18 -26.31 20.44
C LYS A 15 -7.36 -27.15 19.46
N ASP A 16 -7.76 -28.40 19.24
CA ASP A 16 -7.03 -29.33 18.35
C ASP A 16 -6.87 -28.79 16.91
N VAL A 17 -7.87 -28.06 16.41
CA VAL A 17 -7.83 -27.46 15.07
C VAL A 17 -6.88 -26.26 15.06
N VAL A 18 -6.94 -25.40 16.09
CA VAL A 18 -6.03 -24.26 16.21
C VAL A 18 -4.58 -24.73 16.32
N GLU A 19 -4.32 -25.76 17.12
CA GLU A 19 -2.98 -26.34 17.25
C GLU A 19 -2.48 -26.92 15.90
N GLU A 20 -3.30 -27.69 15.20
CA GLU A 20 -2.94 -28.27 13.90
C GLU A 20 -2.64 -27.19 12.84
N GLU A 21 -3.52 -26.20 12.69
CA GLU A 21 -3.34 -25.13 11.69
C GLU A 21 -2.18 -24.21 12.06
N PHE A 22 -1.94 -23.94 13.34
CA PHE A 22 -0.80 -23.15 13.79
C PHE A 22 0.51 -23.84 13.44
N GLU A 23 0.64 -25.15 13.71
CA GLU A 23 1.86 -25.88 13.33
C GLU A 23 2.09 -25.89 11.82
N LYS A 24 1.01 -25.95 11.01
CA LYS A 24 1.14 -25.82 9.55
C LYS A 24 1.67 -24.44 9.15
N ALA A 25 1.10 -23.36 9.70
CA ALA A 25 1.53 -22.00 9.42
C ALA A 25 3.00 -21.78 9.79
N ILE A 26 3.41 -22.17 11.01
CA ILE A 26 4.79 -22.04 11.48
C ILE A 26 5.76 -22.85 10.63
N ASN A 27 5.40 -24.08 10.24
CA ASN A 27 6.27 -24.90 9.39
C ASN A 27 6.41 -24.31 7.98
N GLU A 28 5.33 -23.77 7.41
CA GLU A 28 5.40 -23.05 6.13
C GLU A 28 6.36 -21.85 6.21
N LEU A 29 6.29 -21.07 7.29
CA LEU A 29 7.17 -19.91 7.51
C LEU A 29 8.63 -20.34 7.65
N LYS A 30 8.91 -21.41 8.39
CA LYS A 30 10.25 -21.99 8.53
C LYS A 30 10.81 -22.47 7.19
N GLU A 31 10.01 -23.17 6.40
CA GLU A 31 10.45 -23.76 5.12
C GLU A 31 10.67 -22.70 4.04
N LYS A 32 9.76 -21.72 3.91
CA LYS A 32 9.80 -20.73 2.83
C LYS A 32 10.68 -19.54 3.13
N TYR A 33 10.73 -19.10 4.38
CA TYR A 33 11.39 -17.85 4.78
C TYR A 33 12.54 -18.07 5.77
N ASN A 34 12.90 -19.33 6.06
CA ASN A 34 13.91 -19.68 7.05
C ASN A 34 13.62 -19.01 8.42
N ALA A 35 12.33 -18.89 8.76
CA ALA A 35 11.88 -18.23 9.97
C ALA A 35 12.40 -18.95 11.23
N LYS A 36 12.85 -18.17 12.22
CA LYS A 36 13.32 -18.68 13.50
C LYS A 36 12.26 -18.38 14.56
N LEU A 37 11.61 -19.43 15.03
CA LEU A 37 10.66 -19.34 16.14
C LEU A 37 11.38 -18.94 17.43
N LEU A 38 10.95 -17.85 18.05
CA LEU A 38 11.53 -17.29 19.28
C LEU A 38 10.74 -17.73 20.51
N SER A 39 9.42 -17.60 20.46
CA SER A 39 8.51 -17.92 21.56
C SER A 39 7.17 -18.44 21.03
N ILE A 40 6.45 -19.17 21.88
CA ILE A 40 5.05 -19.54 21.67
C ILE A 40 4.31 -19.21 22.96
N GLU A 41 3.21 -18.48 22.81
CA GLU A 41 2.27 -18.21 23.88
C GLU A 41 0.91 -18.80 23.54
N ASN A 42 0.16 -19.21 24.56
CA ASN A 42 -1.19 -19.71 24.38
C ASN A 42 -2.11 -19.22 25.51
N GLU A 43 -3.33 -18.87 25.14
CA GLU A 43 -4.34 -18.38 26.07
C GLU A 43 -5.66 -19.13 25.88
N GLU A 44 -6.34 -19.44 26.99
CA GLU A 44 -7.69 -19.98 27.01
C GLU A 44 -8.63 -18.96 27.64
N GLU A 45 -9.46 -18.31 26.81
CA GLU A 45 -10.44 -17.31 27.23
C GLU A 45 -11.86 -17.83 26.96
N GLY A 46 -12.51 -18.35 28.00
CA GLY A 46 -13.85 -18.93 27.89
C GLY A 46 -13.87 -20.17 26.99
N ASN A 47 -14.50 -20.07 25.81
CA ASN A 47 -14.56 -21.13 24.80
C ASN A 47 -13.59 -20.92 23.64
N LEU A 48 -12.69 -19.93 23.73
CA LEU A 48 -11.71 -19.62 22.71
C LEU A 48 -10.31 -20.01 23.18
N TYR A 49 -9.58 -20.66 22.29
CA TYR A 49 -8.17 -20.96 22.43
C TYR A 49 -7.41 -20.11 21.41
N THR A 50 -6.41 -19.38 21.88
CA THR A 50 -5.52 -18.56 21.08
C THR A 50 -4.10 -19.10 21.21
N LYS A 51 -3.39 -19.20 20.10
CA LYS A 51 -1.97 -19.56 20.05
C LYS A 51 -1.24 -18.51 19.23
N VAL A 52 -0.19 -17.93 19.81
CA VAL A 52 0.62 -16.87 19.21
C VAL A 52 2.06 -17.36 19.09
N GLY A 53 2.64 -17.20 17.91
CA GLY A 53 4.04 -17.49 17.64
C GLY A 53 4.80 -16.22 17.31
N GLU A 54 5.94 -16.03 17.95
CA GLU A 54 6.86 -14.94 17.64
C GLU A 54 8.00 -15.49 16.77
N LEU A 55 8.18 -14.94 15.57
CA LEU A 55 9.16 -15.42 14.61
C LEU A 55 10.09 -14.32 14.12
N GLU A 56 11.39 -14.58 14.12
CA GLU A 56 12.41 -13.75 13.46
C GLU A 56 12.54 -14.17 12.00
N ILE A 57 12.39 -13.22 11.07
CA ILE A 57 12.52 -13.44 9.62
C ILE A 57 13.46 -12.39 9.02
N LYS A 58 14.26 -12.80 8.02
CA LYS A 58 15.21 -11.94 7.31
C LYS A 58 14.91 -11.94 5.82
N PHE A 59 14.82 -10.74 5.25
CA PHE A 59 14.60 -10.51 3.83
C PHE A 59 15.83 -9.88 3.19
N GLU A 60 16.22 -10.39 2.03
CA GLU A 60 17.39 -9.88 1.31
C GLU A 60 17.07 -8.56 0.59
N SER A 61 15.86 -8.43 0.05
CA SER A 61 15.39 -7.25 -0.67
C SER A 61 14.11 -6.65 -0.08
N PHE A 62 13.83 -5.39 -0.45
CA PHE A 62 12.56 -4.75 -0.09
C PHE A 62 11.37 -5.48 -0.74
N LEU A 63 11.54 -5.97 -1.97
CA LEU A 63 10.48 -6.70 -2.68
C LEU A 63 10.09 -8.00 -1.97
N ASP A 64 11.06 -8.74 -1.42
CA ASP A 64 10.78 -9.99 -0.68
C ASP A 64 9.98 -9.70 0.60
N TYR A 65 10.33 -8.61 1.30
CA TYR A 65 9.58 -8.15 2.47
C TYR A 65 8.14 -7.76 2.11
N ILE A 66 7.95 -6.99 1.04
CA ILE A 66 6.61 -6.60 0.57
C ILE A 66 5.78 -7.81 0.15
N ASP A 67 6.38 -8.76 -0.58
CA ASP A 67 5.70 -9.99 -1.00
C ASP A 67 5.27 -10.83 0.21
N PHE A 68 6.07 -10.86 1.27
CA PHE A 68 5.71 -11.50 2.54
C PHE A 68 4.49 -10.83 3.19
N CYS A 69 4.51 -9.51 3.37
CA CYS A 69 3.40 -8.77 4.00
C CYS A 69 2.09 -8.97 3.24
N LEU A 70 2.12 -8.94 1.90
CA LEU A 70 0.94 -9.16 1.06
C LEU A 70 0.36 -10.58 1.17
N LYS A 71 1.21 -11.60 1.36
CA LYS A 71 0.79 -13.00 1.37
C LYS A 71 0.27 -13.48 2.71
N HIS A 72 0.88 -13.02 3.80
CA HIS A 72 0.59 -13.52 5.14
C HIS A 72 -0.25 -12.56 5.96
N GLY A 73 -0.28 -11.27 5.63
CA GLY A 73 -1.10 -10.29 6.33
C GLY A 73 -0.77 -10.20 7.83
N ALA A 74 0.49 -10.43 8.19
CA ALA A 74 0.94 -10.48 9.58
C ALA A 74 1.34 -9.10 10.11
N ASP A 75 1.19 -8.92 11.42
CA ASP A 75 1.75 -7.78 12.14
C ASP A 75 3.27 -7.95 12.23
N VAL A 76 3.99 -6.91 11.82
CA VAL A 76 5.44 -6.92 11.76
C VAL A 76 6.04 -5.83 12.64
N GLU A 77 7.13 -6.18 13.32
CA GLU A 77 8.01 -5.27 14.03
C GLU A 77 9.37 -5.28 13.33
N VAL A 78 9.80 -4.15 12.77
CA VAL A 78 11.08 -4.07 12.06
C VAL A 78 12.20 -3.86 13.07
N ILE A 79 13.19 -4.75 13.05
CA ILE A 79 14.36 -4.74 13.95
C ILE A 79 15.57 -4.11 13.28
N SER A 80 15.78 -4.42 11.99
CA SER A 80 16.86 -3.84 11.20
C SER A 80 16.50 -3.78 9.71
N PRO A 81 17.12 -2.89 8.91
CA PRO A 81 18.10 -1.88 9.32
C PRO A 81 17.41 -0.66 9.95
N PRO A 82 18.15 0.22 10.67
CA PRO A 82 17.59 1.48 11.15
C PRO A 82 17.19 2.43 10.02
N LYS A 83 17.84 2.28 8.86
CA LYS A 83 17.52 2.97 7.61
C LYS A 83 17.87 2.06 6.45
N LEU A 84 16.90 1.81 5.57
CA LEU A 84 17.07 1.10 4.32
C LEU A 84 17.29 2.11 3.20
N LYS A 85 18.31 1.87 2.39
CA LYS A 85 18.62 2.65 1.18
C LYS A 85 18.45 1.73 -0.02
N MET A 86 17.74 2.20 -1.03
CA MET A 86 17.56 1.48 -2.30
C MET A 86 17.49 2.46 -3.46
N ASP A 87 17.69 1.96 -4.68
CA ASP A 87 17.47 2.79 -5.86
C ASP A 87 15.97 2.89 -6.22
N SER A 88 15.63 3.90 -7.02
CA SER A 88 14.25 4.14 -7.46
C SER A 88 13.66 2.99 -8.27
N LYS A 89 14.49 2.15 -8.89
CA LYS A 89 14.06 1.00 -9.68
C LYS A 89 13.66 -0.17 -8.78
N GLU A 90 14.42 -0.46 -7.72
CA GLU A 90 14.06 -1.47 -6.71
C GLU A 90 12.73 -1.11 -6.05
N PHE A 91 12.59 0.13 -5.58
CA PHE A 91 11.35 0.60 -5.00
C PHE A 91 10.19 0.57 -6.01
N GLY A 92 10.42 1.03 -7.25
CA GLY A 92 9.43 0.99 -8.33
C GLY A 92 8.94 -0.43 -8.66
N ASN A 93 9.81 -1.44 -8.57
CA ASN A 93 9.41 -2.84 -8.75
C ASN A 93 8.49 -3.31 -7.62
N ALA A 94 8.76 -2.92 -6.36
CA ALA A 94 7.88 -3.22 -5.24
C ALA A 94 6.50 -2.54 -5.40
N ILE A 95 6.47 -1.27 -5.83
CA ILE A 95 5.23 -0.56 -6.13
C ILE A 95 4.43 -1.26 -7.23
N ALA A 96 5.08 -1.69 -8.31
CA ALA A 96 4.42 -2.44 -9.38
C ALA A 96 3.85 -3.77 -8.89
N HIS A 97 4.57 -4.48 -8.01
CA HIS A 97 4.11 -5.72 -7.39
C HIS A 97 2.87 -5.51 -6.52
N ILE A 98 2.85 -4.46 -5.70
CA ILE A 98 1.69 -4.07 -4.87
C ILE A 98 0.46 -3.80 -5.77
N ILE A 99 0.60 -2.95 -6.79
CA ILE A 99 -0.49 -2.63 -7.74
C ILE A 99 -1.02 -3.92 -8.37
N GLN A 100 -0.13 -4.79 -8.85
CA GLN A 100 -0.51 -6.04 -9.51
C GLN A 100 -1.26 -6.97 -8.55
N PHE A 101 -0.75 -7.14 -7.33
CA PHE A 101 -1.37 -7.98 -6.31
C PHE A 101 -2.80 -7.53 -6.03
N PHE A 102 -3.00 -6.26 -5.67
CA PHE A 102 -4.32 -5.75 -5.32
C PHE A 102 -5.25 -5.65 -6.54
N SER A 103 -4.76 -5.28 -7.72
CA SER A 103 -5.57 -5.30 -8.95
C SER A 103 -6.11 -6.70 -9.23
N ASN A 104 -5.28 -7.74 -9.09
CA ASN A 104 -5.70 -9.13 -9.26
C ASN A 104 -6.70 -9.55 -8.18
N PHE A 105 -6.48 -9.17 -6.92
CA PHE A 105 -7.40 -9.47 -5.82
C PHE A 105 -8.78 -8.84 -6.06
N CYS A 106 -8.81 -7.53 -6.33
CA CYS A 106 -10.01 -6.76 -6.61
C CYS A 106 -10.79 -7.33 -7.79
N LYS A 107 -10.11 -7.65 -8.91
CA LYS A 107 -10.74 -8.29 -10.08
C LYS A 107 -11.29 -9.68 -9.77
N LYS A 108 -10.52 -10.52 -9.08
CA LYS A 108 -10.89 -11.91 -8.79
C LYS A 108 -12.14 -12.00 -7.92
N TYR A 109 -12.24 -11.14 -6.91
CA TYR A 109 -13.34 -11.18 -5.94
C TYR A 109 -14.38 -10.08 -6.14
N ASN A 110 -14.22 -9.24 -7.17
CA ASN A 110 -15.08 -8.10 -7.49
C ASN A 110 -15.25 -7.13 -6.30
N VAL A 111 -14.16 -6.85 -5.58
CA VAL A 111 -14.12 -5.90 -4.45
C VAL A 111 -13.16 -4.76 -4.75
N GLY A 112 -13.23 -3.68 -3.98
CA GLY A 112 -12.31 -2.54 -4.07
C GLY A 112 -12.32 -1.75 -2.77
N PHE A 113 -11.31 -0.91 -2.59
CA PHE A 113 -11.24 0.00 -1.46
C PHE A 113 -12.29 1.10 -1.58
N ASN A 114 -12.91 1.46 -0.46
CA ASN A 114 -13.74 2.65 -0.39
C ASN A 114 -12.83 3.83 -0.08
N VAL A 115 -12.61 4.68 -1.07
CA VAL A 115 -11.80 5.88 -0.87
C VAL A 115 -12.68 7.00 -0.31
N VAL A 116 -12.29 7.52 0.85
CA VAL A 116 -12.98 8.64 1.49
C VAL A 116 -12.66 9.91 0.71
N VAL A 117 -13.70 10.61 0.26
CA VAL A 117 -13.60 11.94 -0.34
C VAL A 117 -13.84 12.97 0.76
N ARG A 118 -12.86 13.85 1.02
CA ARG A 118 -12.99 14.92 2.01
C ARG A 118 -14.12 15.89 1.63
N GLU A 119 -14.65 16.61 2.63
CA GLU A 119 -15.67 17.64 2.39
C GLU A 119 -15.23 18.64 1.32
N GLU A 120 -16.17 19.06 0.47
CA GLU A 120 -15.92 19.98 -0.65
C GLU A 120 -15.28 21.28 -0.13
N LYS A 121 -14.00 21.46 -0.47
CA LYS A 121 -13.38 22.78 -0.53
C LYS A 121 -13.67 23.38 -1.91
N ASP A 122 -13.74 24.71 -1.99
CA ASP A 122 -13.77 25.41 -3.27
C ASP A 122 -12.42 25.17 -3.98
N ILE A 123 -12.40 24.19 -4.90
CA ILE A 123 -11.21 23.75 -5.64
C ILE A 123 -11.23 24.40 -7.02
N ASP A 124 -10.24 25.27 -7.23
CA ASP A 124 -9.92 25.83 -8.54
C ASP A 124 -9.10 24.83 -9.37
N ILE A 125 -9.78 24.07 -10.24
CA ILE A 125 -9.17 23.03 -11.07
C ILE A 125 -8.19 23.60 -12.09
N ASP A 126 -8.43 24.81 -12.58
CA ASP A 126 -7.62 25.37 -13.67
C ASP A 126 -6.17 25.60 -13.23
N LYS A 127 -5.95 25.92 -11.94
CA LYS A 127 -4.60 25.98 -11.35
C LYS A 127 -3.84 24.65 -11.46
N TYR A 128 -4.52 23.52 -11.22
CA TYR A 128 -3.90 22.20 -11.34
C TYR A 128 -3.64 21.82 -12.79
N ARG A 129 -4.33 22.39 -13.78
CA ARG A 129 -4.02 22.15 -15.19
C ARG A 129 -2.74 22.85 -15.63
N GLU A 130 -2.49 24.03 -15.07
CA GLU A 130 -1.30 24.83 -15.36
C GLU A 130 -0.07 24.29 -14.60
N GLY A 131 -0.23 23.97 -13.32
CA GLY A 131 0.85 23.61 -12.40
C GLY A 131 0.86 24.57 -11.20
N ILE A 132 0.90 24.06 -9.97
CA ILE A 132 0.82 24.87 -8.76
C ILE A 132 2.19 25.36 -8.29
N TYR A 133 3.19 24.50 -8.39
CA TYR A 133 4.52 24.75 -7.88
C TYR A 133 5.46 25.14 -9.00
N ASP A 134 6.32 26.11 -8.75
CA ASP A 134 7.47 26.35 -9.62
C ASP A 134 8.60 25.36 -9.31
N GLU A 135 9.70 25.42 -10.07
CA GLU A 135 10.81 24.49 -9.87
C GLU A 135 11.57 24.75 -8.57
N ASP A 136 11.58 25.99 -8.05
CA ASP A 136 12.23 26.30 -6.78
C ASP A 136 11.43 25.69 -5.62
N ASP A 137 10.10 25.83 -5.63
CA ASP A 137 9.21 25.16 -4.66
C ASP A 137 9.37 23.62 -4.70
N ILE A 138 9.44 23.04 -5.90
CA ILE A 138 9.66 21.60 -6.11
C ILE A 138 11.01 21.18 -5.53
N HIS A 139 12.06 21.99 -5.72
CA HIS A 139 13.37 21.72 -5.17
C HIS A 139 13.36 21.75 -3.63
N GLU A 140 12.70 22.74 -3.01
CA GLU A 140 12.57 22.82 -1.55
C GLU A 140 11.88 21.58 -0.97
N LEU A 141 10.74 21.17 -1.54
CA LEU A 141 10.04 19.94 -1.12
C LEU A 141 10.93 18.69 -1.29
N GLN A 142 11.71 18.63 -2.36
CA GLN A 142 12.64 17.51 -2.56
C GLN A 142 13.78 17.47 -1.54
N GLU A 143 14.23 18.61 -1.03
CA GLU A 143 15.19 18.68 0.07
C GLU A 143 14.57 18.22 1.41
N GLU A 144 13.26 18.37 1.57
CA GLU A 144 12.48 17.81 2.70
C GLU A 144 12.18 16.30 2.57
N GLY A 145 12.67 15.65 1.51
CA GLY A 145 12.53 14.21 1.30
C GLY A 145 11.32 13.80 0.45
N TYR A 146 10.59 14.75 -0.14
CA TYR A 146 9.51 14.42 -1.07
C TYR A 146 10.07 13.93 -2.41
N LEU A 147 9.43 12.89 -2.95
CA LEU A 147 9.72 12.36 -4.28
C LEU A 147 8.69 12.92 -5.27
N ARG A 148 9.15 13.35 -6.45
CA ARG A 148 8.25 13.73 -7.53
C ARG A 148 7.77 12.47 -8.24
N VAL A 149 6.47 12.23 -8.21
CA VAL A 149 5.81 11.03 -8.70
C VAL A 149 4.75 11.41 -9.72
N LYS A 150 4.70 10.66 -10.81
CA LYS A 150 3.68 10.78 -11.84
C LYS A 150 2.87 9.49 -11.88
N ALA A 151 1.60 9.58 -11.52
CA ALA A 151 0.68 8.45 -11.53
C ALA A 151 -0.41 8.67 -12.57
N VAL A 152 -0.79 7.61 -13.28
CA VAL A 152 -1.90 7.62 -14.22
C VAL A 152 -2.98 6.69 -13.71
N PHE A 153 -4.22 7.19 -13.66
CA PHE A 153 -5.39 6.45 -13.22
C PHE A 153 -6.37 6.32 -14.38
N GLU A 154 -6.95 5.13 -14.55
CA GLU A 154 -8.14 4.97 -15.38
C GLU A 154 -9.37 5.17 -14.50
N VAL A 155 -10.25 6.09 -14.91
CA VAL A 155 -11.36 6.55 -14.08
C VAL A 155 -12.63 6.74 -14.89
N GLU A 156 -13.74 6.52 -14.20
CA GLU A 156 -15.09 6.77 -14.69
C GLU A 156 -15.84 7.66 -13.71
N GLY A 157 -16.63 8.62 -14.21
CA GLY A 157 -17.44 9.48 -13.36
C GLY A 157 -18.46 10.31 -14.11
N LYS A 158 -19.18 11.19 -13.38
CA LYS A 158 -20.26 12.01 -13.94
C LYS A 158 -19.78 13.05 -14.94
N SER A 159 -18.59 13.60 -14.72
CA SER A 159 -17.92 14.55 -15.61
C SER A 159 -16.42 14.56 -15.32
N GLU A 160 -15.63 15.10 -16.24
CA GLU A 160 -14.19 15.30 -16.06
C GLU A 160 -13.89 16.12 -14.79
N GLU A 161 -14.62 17.23 -14.60
CA GLU A 161 -14.49 18.10 -13.43
C GLU A 161 -14.73 17.37 -12.11
N VAL A 162 -15.80 16.57 -12.03
CA VAL A 162 -16.12 15.81 -10.80
C VAL A 162 -15.04 14.78 -10.51
N VAL A 163 -14.52 14.12 -11.54
CA VAL A 163 -13.43 13.13 -11.40
C VAL A 163 -12.16 13.80 -10.88
N ILE A 164 -11.78 14.97 -11.42
CA ILE A 164 -10.60 15.70 -10.95
C ILE A 164 -10.77 16.12 -9.48
N LYS A 165 -11.93 16.68 -9.10
CA LYS A 165 -12.20 17.06 -7.70
C LYS A 165 -12.12 15.87 -6.76
N ASN A 166 -12.71 14.73 -7.16
CA ASN A 166 -12.66 13.52 -6.35
C ASN A 166 -11.22 13.04 -6.13
N ILE A 167 -10.38 13.05 -7.17
CA ILE A 167 -8.96 12.70 -7.04
C ILE A 167 -8.28 13.64 -6.04
N ILE A 168 -8.41 14.96 -6.20
CA ILE A 168 -7.80 15.95 -5.30
C ILE A 168 -8.25 15.75 -3.85
N LEU A 169 -9.54 15.53 -3.63
CA LEU A 169 -10.13 15.39 -2.30
C LEU A 169 -9.87 14.01 -1.66
N SER A 170 -9.41 13.04 -2.45
CA SER A 170 -9.17 11.67 -2.01
C SER A 170 -7.72 11.39 -1.61
N LEU A 171 -6.76 12.12 -2.17
CA LEU A 171 -5.34 11.97 -1.85
C LEU A 171 -5.02 12.55 -0.48
N ASP A 172 -4.07 11.94 0.25
CA ASP A 172 -3.62 12.36 1.59
C ASP A 172 -3.24 13.86 1.65
N ASN A 173 -3.38 14.51 2.82
CA ASN A 173 -2.99 15.92 2.99
C ASN A 173 -1.47 16.13 2.84
N ASN A 174 -0.67 15.09 3.03
CA ASN A 174 0.78 15.11 2.83
C ASN A 174 1.17 14.97 1.35
N ILE A 175 0.20 14.82 0.43
CA ILE A 175 0.46 14.74 -1.01
C ILE A 175 0.30 16.12 -1.64
N HIS A 176 1.41 16.65 -2.16
CA HIS A 176 1.42 17.93 -2.87
C HIS A 176 1.13 17.69 -4.35
N ILE A 177 -0.11 17.93 -4.76
CA ILE A 177 -0.51 17.80 -6.16
C ILE A 177 0.00 19.03 -6.92
N ASN A 178 0.92 18.82 -7.87
CA ASN A 178 1.43 19.88 -8.72
C ASN A 178 0.54 20.10 -9.94
N LYS A 179 0.28 19.03 -10.71
CA LYS A 179 -0.41 19.15 -12.00
C LYS A 179 -1.31 17.97 -12.30
N ILE A 180 -2.45 18.21 -12.93
CA ILE A 180 -3.40 17.19 -13.38
C ILE A 180 -3.68 17.39 -14.88
N ILE A 181 -3.57 16.30 -15.65
CA ILE A 181 -3.89 16.24 -17.08
C ILE A 181 -4.86 15.09 -17.30
N THR A 182 -5.85 15.30 -18.16
CA THR A 182 -6.86 14.29 -18.48
C THR A 182 -6.80 13.91 -19.97
N LYS A 183 -7.25 12.69 -20.27
CA LYS A 183 -7.44 12.21 -21.64
C LYS A 183 -8.67 11.31 -21.72
N VAL A 184 -9.64 11.68 -22.54
CA VAL A 184 -10.82 10.85 -22.80
C VAL A 184 -10.40 9.58 -23.56
N LEU A 185 -10.86 8.41 -23.11
CA LEU A 185 -10.64 7.12 -23.77
C LEU A 185 -11.84 6.72 -24.63
N GLU A 186 -13.05 6.91 -24.11
CA GLU A 186 -14.30 6.64 -24.81
C GLU A 186 -15.22 7.84 -24.68
N ASP A 187 -15.79 8.27 -25.81
CA ASP A 187 -16.78 9.33 -25.85
C ASP A 187 -18.15 8.71 -25.52
N ARG A 188 -18.49 8.65 -24.23
CA ARG A 188 -19.78 8.14 -23.77
C ARG A 188 -20.83 9.24 -23.89
N ALA A 189 -22.07 8.86 -24.25
CA ALA A 189 -23.18 9.80 -24.35
C ALA A 189 -23.49 10.51 -23.02
N GLU A 190 -23.17 9.85 -21.89
CA GLU A 190 -23.25 10.40 -20.54
C GLU A 190 -22.01 10.01 -19.74
N GLY A 191 -21.41 10.96 -19.02
CA GLY A 191 -20.27 10.74 -18.14
C GLY A 191 -18.89 11.00 -18.75
N PHE A 192 -17.87 10.77 -17.94
CA PHE A 192 -16.45 10.79 -18.32
C PHE A 192 -15.85 9.41 -18.12
N HIS A 193 -15.18 8.88 -19.14
CA HIS A 193 -14.32 7.71 -19.04
C HIS A 193 -12.99 8.02 -19.71
N GLY A 194 -11.91 7.98 -18.93
CA GLY A 194 -10.63 8.45 -19.40
C GLY A 194 -9.47 8.13 -18.47
N LEU A 195 -8.30 8.61 -18.87
CA LEU A 195 -7.10 8.63 -18.05
C LEU A 195 -6.96 9.98 -17.36
N VAL A 196 -6.56 9.96 -16.09
CA VAL A 196 -6.12 11.13 -15.34
C VAL A 196 -4.68 10.90 -14.92
N ALA A 197 -3.78 11.73 -15.44
CA ALA A 197 -2.38 11.79 -15.04
C ALA A 197 -2.21 12.87 -13.97
N VAL A 198 -1.58 12.51 -12.85
CA VAL A 198 -1.32 13.38 -11.72
C VAL A 198 0.18 13.44 -11.48
N ASP A 199 0.75 14.64 -11.55
CA ASP A 199 2.10 14.99 -11.12
C ASP A 199 2.02 15.48 -9.67
N MET A 200 2.69 14.79 -8.76
CA MET A 200 2.60 15.05 -7.33
C MET A 200 3.96 14.91 -6.66
N LEU A 201 4.10 15.51 -5.48
CA LEU A 201 5.22 15.28 -4.58
C LEU A 201 4.71 14.60 -3.31
N CYS A 202 5.29 13.46 -2.96
CA CYS A 202 4.88 12.65 -1.82
C CYS A 202 6.07 11.88 -1.26
N LYS A 203 6.02 11.47 0.01
CA LYS A 203 7.07 10.63 0.60
C LYS A 203 6.83 9.16 0.22
N PRO A 204 7.82 8.27 0.44
CA PRO A 204 7.71 6.87 0.02
C PRO A 204 6.48 6.12 0.56
N PHE A 205 6.08 6.39 1.81
CA PHE A 205 4.90 5.76 2.41
C PHE A 205 3.62 6.07 1.63
N GLU A 206 3.38 7.34 1.29
CA GLU A 206 2.20 7.74 0.52
C GLU A 206 2.18 7.11 -0.89
N ILE A 207 3.35 6.83 -1.49
CA ILE A 207 3.41 6.12 -2.78
C ILE A 207 2.85 4.70 -2.64
N VAL A 208 3.15 4.02 -1.53
CA VAL A 208 2.59 2.70 -1.22
C VAL A 208 1.08 2.80 -1.05
N GLU A 209 0.57 3.78 -0.31
CA GLU A 209 -0.87 4.00 -0.16
C GLU A 209 -1.57 4.24 -1.49
N ILE A 210 -0.99 5.09 -2.36
CA ILE A 210 -1.50 5.33 -3.71
C ILE A 210 -1.56 4.02 -4.50
N ALA A 211 -0.48 3.23 -4.43
CA ALA A 211 -0.31 1.99 -5.18
C ALA A 211 -1.43 0.99 -4.88
N TYR A 212 -1.76 0.78 -3.60
CA TYR A 212 -2.75 -0.22 -3.21
C TYR A 212 -4.19 0.30 -3.18
N LYS A 213 -4.43 1.55 -2.73
CA LYS A 213 -5.79 2.12 -2.61
C LYS A 213 -6.37 2.49 -3.97
N PHE A 214 -5.57 3.09 -4.83
CA PHE A 214 -6.03 3.72 -6.08
C PHE A 214 -5.70 2.92 -7.34
N LEU A 215 -4.80 1.95 -7.25
CA LEU A 215 -4.43 1.03 -8.32
C LEU A 215 -4.12 1.74 -9.66
N PRO A 216 -3.16 2.70 -9.68
CA PRO A 216 -2.79 3.40 -10.90
C PRO A 216 -2.36 2.42 -12.00
N VAL A 217 -2.66 2.76 -13.25
CA VAL A 217 -2.26 1.97 -14.43
C VAL A 217 -0.78 2.15 -14.76
N ALA A 218 -0.18 3.27 -14.33
CA ALA A 218 1.24 3.53 -14.45
C ALA A 218 1.70 4.46 -13.32
N VAL A 219 2.91 4.22 -12.82
CA VAL A 219 3.60 5.09 -11.84
C VAL A 219 5.02 5.29 -12.31
N VAL A 220 5.48 6.54 -12.27
CA VAL A 220 6.86 6.93 -12.54
C VAL A 220 7.36 7.75 -11.37
N ILE A 221 8.49 7.36 -10.80
CA ILE A 221 9.19 8.11 -9.76
C ILE A 221 10.32 8.84 -10.47
N GLU A 222 10.27 10.17 -10.49
CA GLU A 222 11.25 10.98 -11.22
C GLU A 222 12.57 11.12 -10.47
N GLY A 223 13.66 10.94 -11.23
CA GLY A 223 15.03 11.08 -10.76
C GLY A 223 15.70 9.76 -10.40
N ASP A 224 17.00 9.70 -10.64
CA ASP A 224 17.89 8.62 -10.18
C ASP A 224 18.29 8.90 -8.72
N LYS A 225 17.30 8.99 -7.82
CA LYS A 225 17.53 9.25 -6.39
C LYS A 225 17.59 7.94 -5.62
N GLU A 226 18.50 7.89 -4.65
CA GLU A 226 18.45 6.91 -3.57
C GLU A 226 17.20 7.19 -2.74
N ILE A 227 16.37 6.18 -2.57
CA ILE A 227 15.20 6.23 -1.70
C ILE A 227 15.63 5.70 -0.34
N GLU A 228 15.33 6.47 0.69
CA GLU A 228 15.59 6.11 2.07
C GLU A 228 14.28 5.85 2.80
N LEU A 229 14.22 4.74 3.52
CA LEU A 229 13.13 4.41 4.44
C LEU A 229 13.73 4.19 5.81
N ASP A 230 13.22 4.89 6.83
CA ASP A 230 13.57 4.58 8.20
C ASP A 230 12.82 3.35 8.72
N ILE A 231 13.20 2.90 9.91
CA ILE A 231 12.63 1.70 10.54
C ILE A 231 11.12 1.81 10.78
N SER A 232 10.63 3.02 11.08
CA SER A 232 9.20 3.28 11.33
C SER A 232 8.45 3.21 10.01
N GLU A 233 8.97 3.85 8.95
CA GLU A 233 8.36 3.80 7.62
C GLU A 233 8.28 2.38 7.07
N LEU A 234 9.33 1.56 7.25
CA LEU A 234 9.30 0.15 6.84
C LEU A 234 8.21 -0.64 7.57
N GLN A 235 8.09 -0.41 8.88
CA GLN A 235 7.10 -1.08 9.72
C GLN A 235 5.68 -0.64 9.33
N ASP A 236 5.47 0.66 9.17
CA ASP A 236 4.19 1.23 8.77
C ASP A 236 3.76 0.69 7.40
N ILE A 237 4.68 0.60 6.42
CA ILE A 237 4.39 -0.03 5.12
C ILE A 237 3.94 -1.49 5.30
N GLY A 238 4.66 -2.28 6.10
CA GLY A 238 4.33 -3.69 6.32
C GLY A 238 2.94 -3.87 6.92
N ASN A 239 2.66 -3.14 8.00
CA ASN A 239 1.39 -3.21 8.73
C ASN A 239 0.22 -2.65 7.90
N GLU A 240 0.43 -1.56 7.15
CA GLU A 240 -0.59 -1.00 6.27
C GLU A 240 -0.99 -1.98 5.15
N LEU A 241 -0.01 -2.65 4.53
CA LEU A 241 -0.29 -3.65 3.50
C LEU A 241 -1.01 -4.87 4.08
N SER A 242 -0.59 -5.36 5.24
CA SER A 242 -1.27 -6.43 5.96
C SER A 242 -2.72 -6.05 6.29
N GLY A 243 -2.93 -4.83 6.81
CA GLY A 243 -4.25 -4.27 7.11
C GLY A 243 -5.13 -4.14 5.86
N ALA A 244 -4.58 -3.70 4.74
CA ALA A 244 -5.28 -3.60 3.46
C ALA A 244 -5.72 -4.97 2.92
N VAL A 245 -4.88 -6.00 3.05
CA VAL A 245 -5.25 -7.38 2.69
C VAL A 245 -6.38 -7.89 3.59
N PHE A 246 -6.32 -7.60 4.88
CA PHE A 246 -7.37 -7.96 5.84
C PHE A 246 -8.69 -7.27 5.52
N GLU A 247 -8.69 -5.96 5.26
CA GLU A 247 -9.89 -5.19 4.90
C GLU A 247 -10.59 -5.78 3.67
N LEU A 248 -9.85 -6.01 2.59
CA LEU A 248 -10.41 -6.59 1.38
C LEU A 248 -10.91 -8.02 1.60
N SER A 249 -10.17 -8.84 2.33
CA SER A 249 -10.58 -10.20 2.66
C SER A 249 -11.89 -10.22 3.46
N HIS A 250 -12.06 -9.27 4.38
CA HIS A 250 -13.30 -9.09 5.12
C HIS A 250 -14.46 -8.63 4.21
N ALA A 251 -14.20 -7.69 3.30
CA ALA A 251 -15.18 -7.23 2.32
C ALA A 251 -15.69 -8.38 1.43
N VAL A 252 -14.81 -9.32 1.04
CA VAL A 252 -15.20 -10.53 0.30
C VAL A 252 -16.14 -11.41 1.12
N LYS A 253 -15.86 -11.59 2.42
CA LYS A 253 -16.71 -12.38 3.32
C LYS A 253 -18.10 -11.75 3.50
N LEU A 254 -18.18 -10.44 3.67
CA LEU A 254 -19.45 -9.73 3.89
C LEU A 254 -20.36 -9.70 2.65
N ARG A 255 -19.81 -9.92 1.45
CA ARG A 255 -20.59 -10.01 0.20
C ARG A 255 -21.22 -11.38 -0.06
N ARG A 256 -20.83 -12.42 0.68
CA ARG A 256 -21.41 -13.77 0.59
C ARG A 256 -22.56 -13.94 1.57
#